data_AF-A0AA41BL58-F1
#
_entry.id   AF-A0AA41BL58-F1
#
_cell.length_a   1.000
_cell.length_b   1.000
_cell.length_c   1.000
_cell.angle_alpha   90.00
_cell.angle_beta   90.00
_cell.angle_gamma   90.00
#
_symmetry.space_group_name_H-M   'P 1'
#
loop_
_entity.id
_entity.type
_entity.pdbx_description
1 polymer ?
#
loop_
_entity_poly.entity_id
_entity_poly.type
_entity_poly.pdbx_seq_one_letter_code
_entity_poly.pdbx_strand_id
1 'polypeptide(L)'
;LILKYLLLVKLFQVSPRIFLFTSWFAHGASRWLALVLMMLIPYVGNNDLSKSKPMVKNLSLFDFVLSTFFRCFPAVYFAFRYQNLISNILLGFVFAFLFILYFRNYFKKWIEGFTGDCLGFTQQGTELLFYLGMTVSWSFI
;
A
#
# COMPACT_ATOMS: atom_id res chain seq x y z
N LEU A 1 1.97 14.26 -3.17
CA LEU A 1 2.19 14.62 -1.74
C LEU A 1 1.09 15.53 -1.19
N ILE A 2 0.76 16.64 -1.86
CA ILE A 2 -0.32 17.56 -1.43
C ILE A 2 -1.66 16.83 -1.22
N LEU A 3 -2.07 15.99 -2.19
CA LEU A 3 -3.32 15.23 -2.05
C LEU A 3 -3.33 14.31 -0.84
N LYS A 4 -2.23 13.59 -0.58
CA LYS A 4 -2.09 12.73 0.61
C LYS A 4 -2.27 13.55 1.89
N TYR A 5 -1.63 14.72 1.96
CA TYR A 5 -1.78 15.62 3.10
C TYR A 5 -3.23 16.05 3.31
N LEU A 6 -3.93 16.46 2.24
CA LEU A 6 -5.34 16.86 2.32
C LEU A 6 -6.24 15.71 2.81
N LEU A 7 -6.02 14.49 2.31
CA LEU A 7 -6.78 13.31 2.74
C LEU A 7 -6.53 12.98 4.22
N LEU A 8 -5.28 13.07 4.67
CA LEU A 8 -4.92 12.86 6.07
C LEU A 8 -5.57 13.90 6.99
N VAL A 9 -5.57 15.18 6.60
CA VAL A 9 -6.27 16.24 7.35
C VAL A 9 -7.76 15.96 7.41
N LYS A 10 -8.38 15.54 6.30
CA LYS A 10 -9.81 15.20 6.26
C LYS A 10 -10.14 14.03 7.20
N LEU A 11 -9.34 12.97 7.18
CA LEU A 11 -9.51 11.82 8.07
C LEU A 11 -9.32 12.20 9.55
N PHE A 12 -8.38 13.09 9.85
CA PHE A 12 -8.16 13.60 11.20
C PHE A 12 -9.37 14.40 11.72
N GLN A 13 -9.97 15.23 10.85
CA GLN A 13 -11.20 15.97 11.17
C GLN A 13 -12.39 15.04 11.44
N VAL A 14 -12.47 13.88 10.78
CA VAL A 14 -13.50 12.87 11.03
C VAL A 14 -13.31 12.23 12.41
N SER A 15 -12.12 11.71 12.68
CA SER A 15 -11.76 11.23 14.01
C SER A 15 -10.25 10.96 14.11
N PRO A 16 -9.57 11.40 15.19
CA PRO A 16 -8.17 11.06 15.42
C PRO A 16 -7.90 9.54 15.44
N ARG A 17 -8.85 8.73 15.93
CA ARG A 17 -8.70 7.27 15.96
C ARG A 17 -8.70 6.67 14.56
N ILE A 18 -9.66 7.08 13.72
CA ILE A 18 -9.78 6.61 12.33
C ILE A 18 -8.54 7.03 11.54
N PHE A 19 -8.05 8.26 11.74
CA PHE A 19 -6.79 8.72 11.16
C PHE A 19 -5.61 7.80 11.50
N LEU A 20 -5.41 7.46 12.78
CA LEU A 20 -4.30 6.62 13.23
C LEU A 20 -4.37 5.21 12.63
N PHE A 21 -5.52 4.54 12.75
CA PHE A 21 -5.70 3.18 12.23
C PHE A 21 -5.63 3.14 10.71
N THR A 22 -6.16 4.15 10.03
CA THR A 22 -6.06 4.26 8.56
C THR A 22 -4.62 4.46 8.11
N SER A 23 -3.87 5.34 8.78
CA SER A 23 -2.46 5.60 8.45
C SER A 23 -1.60 4.36 8.65
N TRP A 24 -1.81 3.63 9.76
CA TRP A 24 -1.16 2.35 10.00
C TRP A 24 -1.50 1.34 8.90
N PHE A 25 -2.80 1.14 8.64
CA PHE A 25 -3.25 0.17 7.63
C PHE A 25 -2.70 0.51 6.24
N ALA A 26 -2.83 1.75 5.79
CA ALA A 26 -2.36 2.19 4.48
C ALA A 26 -0.83 2.01 4.34
N HIS A 27 -0.07 2.33 5.39
CA HIS A 27 1.38 2.14 5.39
C HIS A 27 1.77 0.65 5.31
N GLY A 28 1.19 -0.19 6.17
CA GLY A 28 1.46 -1.65 6.15
C GLY A 28 1.00 -2.31 4.85
N ALA A 29 -0.16 -1.90 4.34
CA ALA A 29 -0.75 -2.42 3.11
C ALA A 29 0.04 -2.06 1.87
N SER A 30 0.46 -0.80 1.73
CA SER A 30 1.28 -0.34 0.61
C SER A 30 2.65 -1.02 0.59
N ARG A 31 3.28 -1.21 1.76
CA ARG A 31 4.55 -1.95 1.88
C ARG A 31 4.39 -3.41 1.50
N TRP A 32 3.34 -4.08 1.99
CA TRP A 32 3.06 -5.47 1.62
C TRP A 32 2.84 -5.62 0.11
N LEU A 33 2.07 -4.72 -0.49
CA LEU A 33 1.82 -4.67 -1.92
C LEU A 33 3.13 -4.46 -2.71
N ALA A 34 4.02 -3.59 -2.24
CA ALA A 34 5.34 -3.40 -2.83
C ALA A 34 6.22 -4.67 -2.73
N LEU A 35 6.18 -5.41 -1.62
CA LEU A 35 6.87 -6.71 -1.49
C LEU A 35 6.31 -7.74 -2.48
N VAL A 36 4.99 -7.80 -2.65
CA VAL A 36 4.35 -8.65 -3.66
C VAL A 36 4.87 -8.30 -5.06
N LEU A 37 4.99 -7.01 -5.39
CA LEU A 37 5.55 -6.59 -6.68
C LEU A 37 7.00 -7.06 -6.87
N MET A 38 7.85 -6.96 -5.83
CA MET A 38 9.23 -7.46 -5.88
C MET A 38 9.32 -8.96 -6.13
N MET A 39 8.36 -9.73 -5.61
CA MET A 39 8.31 -11.18 -5.84
C MET A 39 7.82 -11.54 -7.25
N LEU A 40 7.12 -10.62 -7.94
CA LEU A 40 6.46 -10.87 -9.22
C LEU A 40 7.28 -10.49 -10.46
N ILE A 41 8.25 -9.60 -10.32
CA ILE A 41 9.10 -9.09 -11.43
C ILE A 41 10.55 -8.92 -10.96
N PRO A 42 11.56 -9.12 -11.82
CA PRO A 42 12.96 -9.02 -11.42
C PRO A 42 13.41 -7.58 -11.18
N TYR A 43 14.44 -7.39 -10.38
CA TYR A 43 15.07 -6.08 -10.18
C TYR A 43 16.00 -5.73 -11.34
N VAL A 44 15.79 -4.58 -11.97
CA VAL A 44 16.58 -4.07 -13.10
C VAL A 44 17.25 -2.78 -12.66
N GLY A 45 18.43 -2.88 -12.05
CA GLY A 45 19.17 -1.72 -11.56
C GLY A 45 20.68 -1.93 -11.60
N ASN A 46 21.37 -1.07 -12.35
CA ASN A 46 22.79 -1.19 -12.67
C ASN A 46 23.74 -0.87 -11.51
N ASN A 47 23.24 -0.31 -10.40
CA ASN A 47 24.11 0.14 -9.30
C ASN A 47 24.17 -0.89 -8.17
N ASP A 48 25.35 -1.44 -7.93
CA ASP A 48 25.65 -2.30 -6.77
C ASP A 48 25.51 -1.57 -5.42
N LEU A 49 25.39 -0.24 -5.44
CA LEU A 49 25.11 0.63 -4.29
C LEU A 49 23.62 0.95 -4.07
N SER A 50 22.72 0.46 -4.92
CA SER A 50 21.29 0.78 -4.78
C SER A 50 20.68 0.07 -3.57
N LYS A 51 20.11 0.83 -2.63
CA LYS A 51 19.47 0.31 -1.39
C LYS A 51 18.40 -0.76 -1.64
N SER A 52 17.79 -0.74 -2.82
CA SER A 52 16.80 -1.72 -3.28
C SER A 52 17.39 -3.09 -3.63
N LYS A 53 18.64 -3.17 -4.10
CA LYS A 53 19.27 -4.44 -4.52
C LYS A 53 19.51 -5.44 -3.37
N PRO A 54 20.07 -5.05 -2.20
CA PRO A 54 20.18 -5.96 -1.05
C PRO A 54 18.81 -6.27 -0.43
N MET A 55 17.84 -5.36 -0.55
CA MET A 55 16.48 -5.55 0.00
C MET A 55 15.71 -6.65 -0.74
N VAL A 56 15.94 -6.82 -2.05
CA VAL A 56 15.36 -7.91 -2.85
C VAL A 56 16.09 -9.23 -2.62
N LYS A 57 17.42 -9.18 -2.53
CA LYS A 57 18.26 -10.38 -2.33
C LYS A 57 18.05 -11.02 -0.94
N ASN A 58 17.72 -10.21 0.06
CA ASN A 58 17.50 -10.63 1.44
C ASN A 58 16.01 -10.65 1.82
N LEU A 59 15.09 -10.66 0.86
CA LEU A 59 13.66 -10.62 1.14
C LEU A 59 13.24 -11.96 1.77
N SER A 60 13.29 -12.01 3.09
CA SER A 60 12.99 -13.22 3.84
C SER A 60 11.48 -13.45 3.86
N LEU A 61 11.05 -14.72 3.83
CA LEU A 61 9.65 -15.07 4.08
C LEU A 61 9.17 -14.53 5.43
N PHE A 62 10.07 -14.37 6.39
CA PHE A 62 9.79 -13.75 7.68
C PHE A 62 9.36 -12.29 7.54
N ASP A 63 10.06 -11.47 6.74
CA ASP A 63 9.69 -10.07 6.50
C ASP A 63 8.32 -9.94 5.84
N PHE A 64 8.00 -10.88 4.93
CA PHE A 64 6.69 -10.94 4.28
C PHE A 64 5.57 -11.30 5.27
N VAL A 65 5.78 -12.32 6.11
CA VAL A 65 4.81 -12.72 7.15
C VAL A 65 4.62 -11.61 8.17
N LEU A 66 5.71 -10.97 8.61
CA LEU A 66 5.66 -9.86 9.55
C LEU A 66 4.89 -8.67 8.96
N SER A 67 5.19 -8.29 7.71
CA SER A 67 4.44 -7.23 7.02
C SER A 67 2.96 -7.57 6.85
N THR A 68 2.63 -8.84 6.63
CA THR A 68 1.24 -9.32 6.56
C THR A 68 0.56 -9.17 7.91
N PHE A 69 1.20 -9.60 8.99
CA PHE A 69 0.68 -9.50 10.35
C PHE A 69 0.38 -8.05 10.74
N PHE A 70 1.33 -7.13 10.52
CA PHE A 70 1.15 -5.71 10.81
C PHE A 70 0.04 -5.04 9.98
N ARG A 71 -0.19 -5.52 8.76
CA ARG A 71 -1.31 -5.07 7.93
C ARG A 71 -2.65 -5.58 8.44
N CYS A 72 -2.71 -6.85 8.85
CA CYS A 72 -3.94 -7.49 9.29
C CYS A 72 -4.49 -6.87 10.58
N PHE A 73 -3.63 -6.42 11.49
CA PHE A 73 -4.07 -5.87 12.79
C PHE A 73 -5.09 -4.71 12.68
N PRO A 74 -4.79 -3.59 11.99
CA PRO A 74 -5.77 -2.53 11.81
C PRO A 74 -6.94 -2.94 10.90
N ALA A 75 -6.77 -3.88 9.98
CA ALA A 75 -7.86 -4.40 9.16
C ALA A 75 -8.92 -5.12 10.01
N VAL A 76 -8.48 -5.94 10.98
CA VAL A 76 -9.34 -6.65 11.93
C VAL A 76 -10.09 -5.64 12.81
N TYR A 77 -9.42 -4.58 13.28
CA TYR A 77 -10.06 -3.50 14.04
C TYR A 77 -11.22 -2.85 13.25
N PHE A 78 -10.99 -2.49 11.97
CA PHE A 78 -12.03 -1.92 11.12
C PHE A 78 -13.19 -2.91 10.87
N ALA A 79 -12.87 -4.19 10.64
CA ALA A 79 -13.88 -5.22 10.41
C ALA A 79 -14.81 -5.42 11.61
N PHE A 80 -14.27 -5.43 12.84
CA PHE A 80 -15.10 -5.59 14.04
C PHE A 80 -15.90 -4.33 14.37
N ARG A 81 -15.31 -3.14 14.25
CA ARG A 81 -15.95 -1.90 14.72
C ARG A 81 -16.89 -1.25 13.71
N TYR A 82 -16.66 -1.47 12.42
CA TYR A 82 -17.32 -0.79 11.30
C TYR A 82 -17.77 -1.78 10.22
N GLN A 83 -18.57 -2.79 10.60
CA GLN A 83 -19.06 -3.83 9.69
C GLN A 83 -19.75 -3.27 8.43
N ASN A 84 -20.55 -2.21 8.59
CA ASN A 84 -21.27 -1.57 7.49
C ASN A 84 -20.36 -0.92 6.44
N LEU A 85 -19.09 -0.66 6.78
CA LEU A 85 -18.12 -0.01 5.89
C LEU A 85 -17.13 -0.99 5.25
N ILE A 86 -17.18 -2.27 5.63
CA ILE A 86 -16.26 -3.30 5.10
C ILE A 86 -16.28 -3.34 3.57
N SER A 87 -17.46 -3.25 2.95
CA SER A 87 -17.60 -3.25 1.50
C SER A 87 -16.82 -2.12 0.82
N ASN A 88 -16.84 -0.92 1.39
CA ASN A 88 -16.14 0.25 0.83
C ASN A 88 -14.62 0.16 1.08
N ILE A 89 -14.20 -0.37 2.23
CA ILE A 89 -12.79 -0.63 2.54
C ILE A 89 -12.21 -1.69 1.59
N LEU A 90 -12.95 -2.77 1.36
CA LEU A 90 -12.58 -3.82 0.39
C LEU A 90 -12.43 -3.26 -1.01
N LEU A 91 -13.31 -2.35 -1.42
CA LEU A 91 -13.26 -1.71 -2.73
C LEU A 91 -11.98 -0.87 -2.89
N GLY A 92 -11.55 -0.14 -1.86
CA GLY A 92 -10.25 0.53 -1.84
C GLY A 92 -9.06 -0.43 -1.97
N PHE A 93 -9.13 -1.59 -1.32
CA PHE A 93 -8.12 -2.65 -1.44
C PHE A 93 -8.07 -3.24 -2.86
N VAL A 94 -9.22 -3.51 -3.45
CA VAL A 94 -9.33 -4.02 -4.83
C VAL A 94 -8.68 -3.04 -5.80
N PHE A 95 -8.95 -1.74 -5.68
CA PHE A 95 -8.29 -0.75 -6.53
C PHE A 95 -6.78 -0.68 -6.32
N ALA A 96 -6.30 -0.73 -5.07
CA ALA A 96 -4.86 -0.76 -4.80
C ALA A 96 -4.18 -2.02 -5.38
N PHE A 97 -4.87 -3.16 -5.35
CA PHE A 97 -4.40 -4.40 -5.94
C PHE A 97 -4.37 -4.34 -7.48
N LEU A 98 -5.45 -3.86 -8.11
CA LEU A 98 -5.52 -3.64 -9.56
C LEU A 98 -4.45 -2.65 -10.03
N PHE A 99 -4.20 -1.60 -9.26
CA PHE A 99 -3.12 -0.64 -9.51
C PHE A 99 -1.76 -1.32 -9.56
N ILE A 100 -1.45 -2.20 -8.60
CA ILE A 100 -0.20 -2.98 -8.64
C ILE A 100 -0.14 -3.92 -9.83
N LEU A 101 -1.21 -4.63 -10.17
CA LEU A 101 -1.21 -5.53 -11.32
C LEU A 101 -0.97 -4.77 -12.63
N TYR A 102 -1.59 -3.59 -12.76
CA TYR A 102 -1.36 -2.71 -13.90
C TYR A 102 0.11 -2.30 -13.99
N PHE A 103 0.68 -1.77 -12.90
CA PHE A 103 2.08 -1.30 -12.89
C PHE A 103 3.08 -2.44 -13.02
N ARG A 104 2.78 -3.62 -12.50
CA ARG A 104 3.57 -4.84 -12.75
C ARG A 104 3.70 -5.10 -14.25
N ASN A 105 2.58 -5.13 -14.97
CA ASN A 105 2.58 -5.39 -16.41
C ASN A 105 3.27 -4.26 -17.19
N TYR A 106 3.04 -3.01 -16.77
CA TYR A 106 3.70 -1.85 -17.36
C TYR A 106 5.23 -1.90 -17.19
N PHE A 107 5.72 -2.12 -15.97
CA PHE A 107 7.15 -2.23 -15.67
C PHE A 107 7.78 -3.42 -16.37
N LYS A 108 7.11 -4.57 -16.39
CA LYS A 108 7.58 -5.73 -17.16
C LYS A 108 7.70 -5.45 -18.66
N LYS A 109 6.77 -4.67 -19.23
CA LYS A 109 6.77 -4.35 -20.67
C LYS A 109 7.85 -3.33 -21.06
N TRP A 110 8.07 -2.31 -20.22
CA TRP A 110 8.89 -1.14 -20.60
C TRP A 110 10.27 -1.08 -19.94
N ILE A 111 10.42 -1.71 -18.77
CA ILE A 111 11.64 -1.67 -17.94
C ILE A 111 12.23 -3.08 -17.78
N GLU A 112 11.50 -4.11 -18.21
CA GLU A 112 11.84 -5.54 -18.06
C GLU A 112 11.96 -6.01 -16.59
N GLY A 113 11.50 -5.18 -15.65
CA GLY A 113 11.59 -5.40 -14.22
C GLY A 113 11.29 -4.13 -13.44
N PHE A 114 11.73 -4.01 -12.19
CA PHE A 114 11.52 -2.82 -11.37
C PHE A 114 12.83 -2.18 -10.90
N THR A 115 12.80 -0.86 -10.69
CA THR A 115 13.85 -0.08 -10.03
C THR A 115 13.42 0.35 -8.62
N GLY A 116 14.32 0.96 -7.85
CA GLY A 116 13.97 1.55 -6.55
C GLY A 116 12.88 2.64 -6.67
N ASP A 117 12.92 3.44 -7.74
CA ASP A 117 11.94 4.50 -7.98
C ASP A 117 10.56 3.95 -8.34
N CYS A 118 10.50 2.87 -9.13
CA CYS A 118 9.26 2.16 -9.44
C CYS A 118 8.57 1.66 -8.17
N LEU A 119 9.35 1.17 -7.21
CA LEU A 119 8.85 0.68 -5.93
C LEU A 119 8.31 1.82 -5.06
N GLY A 120 9.08 2.91 -4.93
CA GLY A 120 8.65 4.09 -4.18
C GLY A 120 7.37 4.69 -4.75
N PHE A 121 7.27 4.79 -6.08
CA PHE A 121 6.07 5.25 -6.77
C PHE A 121 4.87 4.35 -6.48
N THR A 122 5.01 3.03 -6.62
CA THR A 122 3.90 2.10 -6.39
C THR A 122 3.46 2.07 -4.93
N GLN A 123 4.39 2.19 -3.98
CA GLN A 123 4.07 2.30 -2.57
C GLN A 123 3.27 3.59 -2.28
N GLN A 124 3.73 4.75 -2.75
CA GLN A 124 3.00 6.02 -2.55
C GLN A 124 1.64 6.03 -3.25
N GLY A 125 1.55 5.47 -4.45
CA GLY A 125 0.29 5.35 -5.20
C GLY A 125 -0.73 4.46 -4.49
N THR A 126 -0.30 3.29 -4.01
CA THR A 126 -1.18 2.39 -3.24
C THR A 126 -1.60 3.00 -1.91
N GLU A 127 -0.71 3.68 -1.19
CA GLU A 127 -1.04 4.38 0.05
C GLU A 127 -2.11 5.45 -0.18
N LEU A 128 -1.99 6.22 -1.28
CA LEU A 128 -2.96 7.23 -1.68
C LEU A 128 -4.34 6.62 -2.00
N LEU A 129 -4.38 5.50 -2.71
CA LEU A 129 -5.63 4.79 -3.02
C LEU A 129 -6.33 4.29 -1.75
N PHE A 130 -5.57 3.82 -0.75
CA PHE A 130 -6.14 3.45 0.55
C PHE A 130 -6.73 4.67 1.27
N TYR A 131 -6.03 5.80 1.33
CA TYR A 131 -6.57 7.01 1.95
C TYR A 131 -7.82 7.53 1.23
N LEU A 132 -7.86 7.45 -0.11
CA LEU A 132 -9.03 7.80 -0.89
C LEU A 132 -10.22 6.89 -0.55
N GLY A 133 -10.03 5.58 -0.59
CA GLY A 133 -11.08 4.61 -0.26
C GLY A 133 -11.64 4.83 1.15
N MET A 134 -10.77 5.06 2.14
CA MET A 134 -11.18 5.35 3.51
C MET A 134 -11.89 6.71 3.64
N THR A 135 -11.40 7.76 3.00
CA THR A 135 -12.03 9.09 3.06
C THR A 135 -13.43 9.06 2.43
N VAL A 136 -13.58 8.39 1.29
CA VAL A 136 -14.87 8.21 0.62
C VAL A 136 -15.84 7.41 1.49
N SER A 137 -15.36 6.33 2.11
CA SER A 137 -16.17 5.49 2.99
C SER A 137 -16.78 6.28 4.17
N TRP A 138 -16.08 7.28 4.69
CA TRP A 138 -16.54 8.13 5.79
C TRP A 138 -17.23 9.42 5.34
N SER A 139 -17.25 9.73 4.04
CA SER A 139 -17.97 10.89 3.51
C SER A 139 -19.47 10.62 3.29
N PHE A 140 -19.87 9.33 3.26
CA PHE A 140 -21.25 8.88 3.06
C PHE A 140 -21.98 8.52 4.36
N ILE A 141 -21.41 8.86 5.51
CA ILE A 141 -21.96 8.65 6.86
C ILE A 141 -22.20 10.01 7.49
#